data_AF-X1CGN9-F1
#
_entry.id   AF-X1CGN9-F1
#
_cell.length_a   1.000
_cell.length_b   1.000
_cell.length_c   1.000
_cell.angle_alpha   90.00
_cell.angle_beta   90.00
_cell.angle_gamma   90.00
#
_symmetry.space_group_name_H-M   'P 1'
#
loop_
_entity.id
_entity.type
_entity.pdbx_description
1 polymer ?
#
loop_
_entity_poly.entity_id
_entity_poly.type
_entity_poly.pdbx_seq_one_letter_code
_entity_poly.pdbx_strand_id
1 'polypeptide(L)'
;MAAAQRLPLDDVTGLSIDKLFRAVVKLEGSDLHLKVGNPPYVRVGGTLRPLKHDPISDQEMRDLCFPLLDERSQNIYQEDGGADFAHMLDVDGVQWRFRVNLLTQMGHV
;
A
#
# COMPACT_ATOMS: atom_id res chain seq x y z
N MET A 1 -6.17 11.30 -28.16
CA MET A 1 -5.11 11.83 -27.27
C MET A 1 -5.76 12.09 -25.91
N ALA A 2 -5.87 11.06 -25.07
CA ALA A 2 -6.57 11.17 -23.79
C ALA A 2 -5.61 11.75 -22.75
N ALA A 3 -6.01 12.88 -22.14
CA ALA A 3 -5.26 13.53 -21.08
C ALA A 3 -5.13 12.58 -19.88
N ALA A 4 -3.90 12.20 -19.55
CA ALA A 4 -3.60 11.43 -18.36
C ALA A 4 -3.81 12.33 -17.14
N GLN A 5 -4.86 12.06 -16.37
CA GLN A 5 -5.11 12.70 -15.09
C GLN A 5 -3.97 12.31 -14.13
N ARG A 6 -3.00 13.21 -13.93
CA ARG A 6 -2.07 13.11 -12.80
C ARG A 6 -2.90 13.27 -11.53
N LEU A 7 -2.86 12.27 -10.66
CA LEU A 7 -3.43 12.36 -9.32
C LEU A 7 -2.71 13.50 -8.58
N PRO A 8 -3.43 14.48 -7.97
CA PRO A 8 -2.80 15.50 -7.15
C PRO A 8 -2.25 14.82 -5.89
N LEU A 9 -0.93 14.91 -5.67
CA LEU A 9 -0.19 14.22 -4.59
C LEU A 9 0.29 15.19 -3.50
N ASP A 10 -0.31 16.37 -3.41
CA ASP A 10 0.28 17.53 -2.74
C ASP A 10 -0.39 17.88 -1.40
N ASP A 11 -0.58 16.90 -0.51
CA ASP A 11 -0.79 17.20 0.91
C ASP A 11 0.08 16.30 1.80
N VAL A 12 1.04 16.94 2.47
CA VAL A 12 2.21 16.33 3.14
C VAL A 12 1.99 16.34 4.65
N THR A 13 1.15 15.43 5.14
CA THR A 13 1.18 14.94 6.53
C THR A 13 0.63 13.51 6.54
N GLY A 14 1.50 12.51 6.37
CA GLY A 14 1.10 11.09 6.34
C GLY A 14 2.25 10.18 5.91
N LEU A 15 2.05 8.87 6.04
CA LEU A 15 3.03 7.87 5.60
C LEU A 15 3.09 7.86 4.06
N SER A 16 4.25 7.53 3.48
CA SER A 16 4.41 7.44 2.03
C SER A 16 3.40 6.47 1.39
N ILE A 17 3.08 5.37 2.08
CA ILE A 17 2.11 4.36 1.65
C ILE A 17 0.66 4.85 1.66
N ASP A 18 0.32 5.90 2.41
CA ASP A 18 -1.03 6.48 2.44
C ASP A 18 -1.48 6.97 1.07
N LYS A 19 -0.53 7.39 0.21
CA LYS A 19 -0.82 7.76 -1.18
C LYS A 19 -1.39 6.59 -1.98
N LEU A 20 -0.91 5.37 -1.73
CA LEU A 20 -1.39 4.17 -2.39
C LEU A 20 -2.76 3.75 -1.86
N PHE A 21 -2.98 3.83 -0.54
CA PHE A 21 -4.30 3.60 0.05
C PHE A 21 -5.35 4.61 -0.45
N ARG A 22 -5.00 5.90 -0.57
CA ARG A 22 -5.87 6.92 -1.17
C ARG A 22 -6.21 6.59 -2.63
N ALA A 23 -5.23 6.07 -3.40
CA ALA A 23 -5.48 5.66 -4.78
C ALA A 23 -6.49 4.51 -4.86
N VAL A 24 -6.44 3.54 -3.94
CA VAL A 24 -7.42 2.45 -3.86
C VAL A 24 -8.83 2.99 -3.67
N VAL A 25 -9.01 3.91 -2.70
CA VAL A 25 -10.32 4.55 -2.43
C VAL A 25 -10.81 5.31 -3.65
N LYS A 26 -9.96 6.16 -4.25
CA LYS A 26 -10.33 6.99 -5.41
C LYS A 26 -10.65 6.18 -6.67
N LEU A 27 -10.09 4.99 -6.80
CA LEU A 27 -10.35 4.07 -7.91
C LEU A 27 -11.48 3.07 -7.62
N GLU A 28 -12.16 3.22 -6.47
CA GLU A 28 -13.19 2.27 -6.00
C GLU A 28 -12.67 0.82 -5.98
N GLY A 29 -11.41 0.66 -5.59
CA GLY A 29 -10.73 -0.62 -5.51
C GLY A 29 -11.03 -1.37 -4.22
N SER A 30 -11.01 -2.71 -4.30
CA SER A 30 -11.18 -3.59 -3.14
C SER A 30 -9.87 -3.91 -2.42
N ASP A 31 -8.76 -3.97 -3.16
CA ASP A 31 -7.46 -4.43 -2.63
C ASP A 31 -6.30 -3.65 -3.23
N LEU A 32 -5.26 -3.44 -2.44
CA LEU A 32 -3.92 -3.01 -2.87
C LEU A 32 -2.97 -4.20 -2.81
N HIS A 33 -2.30 -4.49 -3.91
CA HIS A 33 -1.27 -5.53 -3.98
C HIS A 33 0.08 -4.89 -4.27
N LEU A 34 1.02 -5.08 -3.36
CA LEU A 34 2.42 -4.69 -3.51
C LEU A 34 3.27 -5.95 -3.62
N LYS A 35 4.22 -5.96 -4.55
CA LYS A 35 5.20 -7.02 -4.70
C LYS A 35 6.48 -6.45 -5.29
N VAL A 36 7.63 -6.79 -4.71
CA VAL A 36 8.94 -6.40 -5.23
C VAL A 36 9.11 -6.84 -6.69
N GLY A 37 9.69 -5.97 -7.50
CA GLY A 37 9.90 -6.16 -8.93
C GLY A 37 8.67 -5.88 -9.80
N ASN A 38 7.54 -5.52 -9.19
CA ASN A 38 6.31 -5.16 -9.88
C ASN A 38 5.83 -3.76 -9.48
N PRO A 39 5.07 -3.06 -10.34
CA PRO A 39 4.35 -1.87 -9.91
C PRO A 39 3.25 -2.24 -8.89
N PRO A 40 2.76 -1.28 -8.07
CA PRO A 40 1.56 -1.48 -7.27
C PRO A 40 0.35 -1.83 -8.14
N TYR A 41 -0.49 -2.76 -7.68
CA TYR A 41 -1.75 -3.09 -8.34
C TYR A 41 -2.93 -2.77 -7.43
N VAL A 42 -4.02 -2.28 -8.02
CA VAL A 42 -5.31 -2.15 -7.36
C VAL A 42 -6.30 -3.12 -7.99
N ARG A 43 -7.05 -3.86 -7.17
CA ARG A 43 -8.16 -4.67 -7.66
C ARG A 43 -9.41 -3.80 -7.79
N VAL A 44 -9.93 -3.65 -9.00
CA VAL A 44 -11.18 -2.91 -9.27
C VAL A 44 -12.15 -3.83 -9.99
N GLY A 45 -13.34 -4.04 -9.42
CA GLY A 45 -14.34 -4.95 -9.97
C GLY A 45 -13.81 -6.37 -10.21
N GLY A 46 -12.98 -6.89 -9.29
CA GLY A 46 -12.38 -8.23 -9.37
C GLY A 46 -11.09 -8.32 -10.19
N THR A 47 -10.76 -7.31 -11.00
CA THR A 47 -9.60 -7.33 -11.90
C THR A 47 -8.44 -6.51 -11.35
N LEU A 48 -7.22 -7.05 -11.40
CA LEU A 48 -6.00 -6.32 -11.04
C LEU A 48 -5.62 -5.33 -12.14
N ARG A 49 -5.38 -4.08 -11.75
CA ARG A 49 -4.94 -3.00 -12.63
C ARG A 49 -3.66 -2.38 -12.06
N PRO A 50 -2.57 -2.26 -12.84
CA PRO A 50 -1.35 -1.63 -12.37
C PRO A 50 -1.56 -0.13 -12.20
N LEU A 51 -1.00 0.45 -11.14
CA LEU A 51 -0.84 1.89 -11.00
C LEU A 51 0.34 2.37 -11.85
N LYS A 52 0.32 3.64 -12.22
CA LYS A 52 1.43 4.28 -12.93
C LYS A 52 2.57 4.57 -11.95
N HIS A 53 3.40 3.57 -11.75
CA HIS A 53 4.57 3.61 -10.88
C HIS A 53 5.63 2.68 -11.46
N ASP A 54 6.90 2.97 -11.16
CA ASP A 54 7.98 2.04 -11.49
C ASP A 54 7.89 0.77 -10.61
N PRO A 55 8.54 -0.34 -11.00
CA PRO A 55 8.62 -1.52 -10.16
C PRO A 55 9.16 -1.22 -8.77
N ILE A 56 8.47 -1.72 -7.73
CA ILE A 56 8.86 -1.50 -6.34
C ILE A 56 10.16 -2.26 -6.05
N SER A 57 11.14 -1.56 -5.50
CA SER A 57 12.38 -2.19 -5.01
C SER A 57 12.22 -2.76 -3.60
N ASP A 58 13.11 -3.66 -3.17
CA ASP A 58 13.13 -4.16 -1.80
C ASP A 58 13.25 -3.04 -0.75
N GLN A 59 14.06 -2.02 -1.03
CA GLN A 59 14.24 -0.90 -0.12
C GLN A 59 12.95 -0.09 -0.02
N GLU A 60 12.35 0.22 -1.17
CA GLU A 60 11.09 0.96 -1.22
C GLU A 60 9.95 0.21 -0.54
N MET A 61 9.86 -1.12 -0.70
CA MET A 61 8.86 -1.91 0.00
C MET A 61 8.98 -1.75 1.51
N ARG A 62 10.20 -1.81 2.06
CA ARG A 62 10.45 -1.60 3.49
C ARG A 62 10.07 -0.19 3.91
N ASP A 63 10.46 0.82 3.14
CA ASP A 63 10.16 2.23 3.43
C ASP A 63 8.66 2.52 3.39
N LEU A 64 7.89 1.79 2.57
CA LEU A 64 6.44 1.88 2.50
C LEU A 64 5.75 1.14 3.66
N CYS A 65 6.17 -0.10 3.95
CA CYS A 65 5.41 -1.00 4.81
C CYS A 65 5.84 -0.96 6.28
N PHE A 66 7.13 -0.80 6.58
CA PHE A 66 7.61 -0.89 7.97
C PHE A 66 7.10 0.25 8.88
N PRO A 67 6.91 1.48 8.39
CA PRO A 67 6.29 2.53 9.19
C PRO A 67 4.84 2.24 9.62
N LEU A 68 4.17 1.25 8.99
CA LEU A 68 2.84 0.82 9.40
C LEU A 68 2.84 -0.09 10.64
N LEU A 69 3.98 -0.70 10.97
CA LEU A 69 4.07 -1.69 12.03
C LEU A 69 4.29 -0.99 13.39
N ASP A 70 3.39 -1.23 14.33
CA ASP A 70 3.64 -0.94 15.75
C ASP A 70 4.63 -1.95 16.35
N GLU A 71 5.11 -1.71 17.58
CA GLU A 71 6.09 -2.58 18.24
C GLU A 71 5.63 -4.05 18.29
N ARG A 72 4.35 -4.29 18.53
CA ARG A 72 3.79 -5.65 18.59
C ARG A 72 3.85 -6.32 17.21
N SER A 73 3.39 -5.64 16.16
CA SER A 73 3.41 -6.14 14.79
C SER A 73 4.83 -6.30 14.25
N GLN A 74 5.77 -5.44 14.66
CA GLN A 74 7.20 -5.61 14.33
C GLN A 74 7.76 -6.89 14.95
N ASN A 75 7.46 -7.17 16.22
CA ASN A 75 7.92 -8.40 16.89
C ASN A 75 7.35 -9.64 16.21
N ILE A 76 6.04 -9.67 15.93
CA ILE A 76 5.39 -10.77 15.19
C ILE A 76 6.03 -10.95 13.81
N TYR A 77 6.25 -9.86 13.09
CA TYR A 77 6.89 -9.91 11.78
C TYR A 77 8.32 -10.50 11.84
N GLN A 78 9.11 -10.14 12.85
CA GLN A 78 10.48 -10.65 13.02
C GLN A 78 10.51 -12.13 13.40
N GLU A 79 9.55 -12.59 14.21
CA GLU A 79 9.45 -13.99 14.66
C GLU A 79 8.87 -14.91 13.58
N ASP A 80 7.76 -14.49 12.96
CA ASP A 80 6.95 -15.34 12.08
C ASP A 80 7.17 -15.07 10.58
N GLY A 81 7.88 -14.00 10.24
CA GLY A 81 8.12 -13.57 8.85
C GLY A 81 6.92 -12.86 8.20
N GLY A 82 5.88 -12.51 8.97
CA GLY A 82 4.71 -11.79 8.50
C GLY A 82 3.87 -11.20 9.63
N ALA A 83 3.00 -10.25 9.32
CA ALA A 83 2.08 -9.63 10.28
C ALA A 83 0.74 -9.26 9.64
N ASP A 84 -0.34 -9.40 10.40
CA ASP A 84 -1.70 -8.99 10.03
C ASP A 84 -2.20 -7.93 11.03
N PHE A 85 -2.58 -6.76 10.53
CA PHE A 85 -2.99 -5.63 11.36
C PHE A 85 -3.94 -4.70 10.59
N ALA A 86 -4.49 -3.70 11.29
CA ALA A 86 -5.36 -2.70 10.69
C ALA A 86 -4.65 -1.34 10.60
N HIS A 87 -4.82 -0.67 9.47
CA HIS A 87 -4.39 0.71 9.25
C HIS A 87 -5.61 1.62 9.05
N MET A 88 -5.64 2.76 9.73
CA MET A 88 -6.73 3.74 9.64
C MET A 88 -6.26 4.96 8.86
N LEU A 89 -7.06 5.43 7.90
CA LEU A 89 -6.72 6.58 7.07
C LEU A 89 -7.96 7.44 6.78
N ASP A 90 -7.84 8.75 7.00
CA ASP A 90 -8.84 9.71 6.53
C ASP A 90 -8.67 9.97 5.04
N VAL A 91 -9.71 9.73 4.24
CA VAL A 91 -9.77 10.08 2.83
C VAL A 91 -10.99 10.95 2.59
N ASP A 92 -10.75 12.22 2.30
CA ASP A 92 -11.76 13.23 1.99
C ASP A 92 -12.85 13.34 3.08
N GLY A 93 -12.44 13.28 4.36
CA GLY A 93 -13.33 13.40 5.52
C GLY A 93 -14.02 12.09 5.94
N VAL A 94 -13.69 10.98 5.28
CA VAL A 94 -14.20 9.64 5.61
C VAL A 94 -13.07 8.79 6.16
N GLN A 95 -13.30 8.17 7.32
CA GLN A 95 -12.36 7.22 7.93
C GLN A 95 -12.45 5.86 7.25
N TRP A 96 -11.35 5.40 6.66
CA TRP A 96 -11.21 4.08 6.07
C TRP A 96 -10.35 3.18 6.95
N ARG A 97 -10.73 1.91 7.06
CA ARG A 97 -9.93 0.86 7.71
C ARG A 97 -9.44 -0.13 6.66
N PHE A 98 -8.14 -0.25 6.53
CA PHE A 98 -7.48 -1.26 5.71
C PHE A 98 -7.03 -2.41 6.60
N ARG A 99 -7.29 -3.65 6.19
CA ARG A 99 -6.61 -4.81 6.76
C ARG A 99 -5.35 -5.05 5.95
N VAL A 100 -4.20 -4.95 6.59
CA VAL A 100 -2.90 -5.11 5.96
C VAL A 100 -2.35 -6.46 6.35
N ASN A 101 -1.94 -7.22 5.34
CA ASN A 101 -1.19 -8.46 5.51
C ASN A 101 0.19 -8.26 4.87
N LEU A 102 1.23 -8.24 5.70
CA LEU A 102 2.62 -8.11 5.28
C LEU A 102 3.30 -9.46 5.46
N LEU A 103 4.02 -9.93 4.45
CA LEU A 103 4.66 -11.25 4.47
C LEU A 103 5.98 -11.24 3.72
N THR A 104 6.99 -11.94 4.24
CA THR A 104 8.24 -12.18 3.51
C THR A 104 8.04 -13.32 2.52
N GLN A 105 8.22 -13.06 1.23
CA GLN A 105 8.14 -14.05 0.16
C GLN A 105 9.51 -14.27 -0.48
N MET A 106 10.06 -15.48 -0.36
CA MET A 106 11.34 -15.88 -0.98
C MET A 106 12.52 -14.96 -0.62
N GLY A 107 12.54 -14.40 0.60
CA GLY A 107 13.57 -13.48 1.08
C GLY A 107 13.33 -12.01 0.73
N HIS A 108 12.26 -11.71 -0.01
CA HIS A 108 11.79 -10.35 -0.26
C HIS A 108 10.64 -10.02 0.68
N VAL A 109 10.60 -8.77 1.14
CA VAL A 109 9.43 -8.20 1.81
C VAL A 109 8.42 -7.78 0.74
#